data_AF-A0A7S9RTL1-F1
#
_entry.id   AF-A0A7S9RTL1-F1
#
_cell.length_a   1.000
_cell.length_b   1.000
_cell.length_c   1.000
_cell.angle_alpha   90.00
_cell.angle_beta   90.00
_cell.angle_gamma   90.00
#
_symmetry.space_group_name_H-M   'P 1'
#
loop_
_entity.id
_entity.type
_entity.pdbx_description
1 polymer ?
#
loop_
_entity_poly.entity_id
_entity_poly.type
_entity_poly.pdbx_seq_one_letter_code
_entity_poly.pdbx_strand_id
1 'polypeptide(L)'
;MDFQSIQKQISALKEGLAVLEQGDENEIEPIIGVVEFNKSAEELKKKLTNLKDESVFFKNVFNTDDYYENISSYLDQTKRSLYFKIEKAGVSFKANENLQESYAAVSNIMEILVAEYQIQNKKKKKNIFSRTTDTAQIRLLLGDLMALQDRMFKILHNHSQIVSNVVLQNFKTIYTFFYNCIKVAKQRQDELLLVEIAGITDKIISMISPVFSAKSLKTNELIYHYLIYELRELKAYAIGEDLA
;
A
#
# COMPACT_ATOMS: atom_id res chain seq x y z
N MET A 1 20.63 -12.29 22.49
CA MET A 1 19.46 -11.51 22.04
C MET A 1 19.10 -10.56 23.16
N ASP A 2 18.92 -9.28 22.86
CA ASP A 2 18.61 -8.26 23.88
C ASP A 2 17.09 -8.14 24.06
N PHE A 3 16.55 -8.93 24.99
CA PHE A 3 15.12 -8.97 25.27
C PHE A 3 14.60 -7.65 25.88
N GLN A 4 15.43 -6.91 26.62
CA GLN A 4 15.02 -5.64 27.25
C GLN A 4 14.81 -4.54 26.20
N SER A 5 15.70 -4.48 25.20
CA SER A 5 15.55 -3.56 24.08
C SER A 5 14.25 -3.83 23.30
N ILE A 6 13.93 -5.10 23.03
CA ILE A 6 12.68 -5.50 22.35
C ILE A 6 11.45 -5.07 23.19
N GLN A 7 11.46 -5.31 24.51
CA GLN A 7 10.36 -4.88 25.39
C GLN A 7 10.14 -3.37 25.36
N LYS A 8 11.23 -2.57 25.38
CA LYS A 8 11.14 -1.11 25.31
C LYS A 8 10.52 -0.64 23.99
N GLN A 9 10.88 -1.27 22.88
CA GLN A 9 10.28 -0.98 21.57
C GLN A 9 8.79 -1.34 21.53
N ILE A 10 8.41 -2.50 22.08
CA ILE A 10 6.99 -2.90 22.19
C ILE A 10 6.19 -1.85 22.97
N SER A 11 6.70 -1.38 24.11
CA SER A 11 6.01 -0.36 24.91
C SER A 11 5.82 0.95 24.15
N ALA A 12 6.86 1.45 23.47
CA ALA A 12 6.76 2.66 22.66
C ALA A 12 5.74 2.51 21.51
N LEU A 13 5.69 1.35 20.86
CA LEU A 13 4.70 1.06 19.82
C LEU A 13 3.29 0.98 20.39
N LYS A 14 3.09 0.36 21.56
CA LYS A 14 1.78 0.31 22.23
C LYS A 14 1.22 1.70 22.53
N GLU A 15 2.07 2.62 22.98
CA GLU A 15 1.70 4.03 23.22
C GLU A 15 1.35 4.77 21.92
N GLY A 16 2.16 4.60 20.87
CA GLY A 16 1.90 5.20 19.56
C GLY A 16 0.58 4.74 18.93
N LEU A 17 0.24 3.45 19.05
CA LEU A 17 -1.00 2.90 18.49
C LEU A 17 -2.25 3.44 19.17
N ALA A 18 -2.20 3.71 20.48
CA ALA A 18 -3.36 4.22 21.22
C ALA A 18 -3.87 5.58 20.66
N VAL A 19 -3.00 6.34 19.98
CA VAL A 19 -3.35 7.58 19.29
C VAL A 19 -4.09 7.31 17.99
N LEU A 20 -3.75 6.22 17.28
CA LEU A 20 -4.31 5.86 15.98
C LEU A 20 -5.62 5.07 16.07
N GLU A 21 -5.89 4.42 17.21
CA GLU A 21 -7.11 3.63 17.46
C GLU A 21 -8.37 4.51 17.69
N GLN A 22 -8.21 5.83 17.81
CA GLN A 22 -9.33 6.76 17.99
C GLN A 22 -10.06 7.00 16.66
N GLY A 23 -11.04 6.14 16.34
CA GLY A 23 -11.89 6.30 15.15
C GLY A 23 -12.40 5.01 14.50
N ASP A 24 -12.07 3.86 15.10
CA ASP A 24 -12.02 2.55 14.41
C ASP A 24 -13.32 1.70 14.47
N GLU A 25 -14.48 2.30 14.73
CA GLU A 25 -15.68 1.52 15.11
C GLU A 25 -16.64 1.16 13.96
N ASN A 26 -16.49 1.71 12.75
CA ASN A 26 -17.44 1.47 11.66
C ASN A 26 -16.82 0.67 10.49
N GLU A 27 -17.53 -0.36 10.02
CA GLU A 27 -17.21 -1.01 8.76
C GLU A 27 -17.30 0.01 7.61
N ILE A 28 -16.23 0.12 6.84
CA ILE A 28 -16.18 1.04 5.70
C ILE A 28 -16.74 0.32 4.48
N GLU A 29 -17.90 0.78 4.01
CA GLU A 29 -18.49 0.25 2.79
C GLU A 29 -17.83 0.83 1.53
N PRO A 30 -17.75 0.05 0.44
CA PRO A 30 -17.34 0.57 -0.85
C PRO A 30 -18.30 1.63 -1.36
N ILE A 31 -17.73 2.72 -1.87
CA ILE A 31 -18.50 3.83 -2.44
C ILE A 31 -19.13 3.53 -3.81
N ILE A 32 -18.72 2.43 -4.46
CA ILE A 32 -19.17 1.99 -5.78
C ILE A 32 -19.18 0.47 -5.84
N GLY A 33 -20.16 -0.10 -6.56
CA GLY A 33 -20.25 -1.55 -6.77
C GLY A 33 -19.24 -2.06 -7.81
N VAL A 34 -18.81 -3.32 -7.64
CA VAL A 34 -17.85 -4.01 -8.55
C VAL A 34 -18.28 -3.92 -10.01
N VAL A 35 -19.55 -4.19 -10.30
CA VAL A 35 -20.08 -4.21 -11.68
C VAL A 35 -20.01 -2.83 -12.32
N GLU A 36 -20.36 -1.79 -11.55
CA GLU A 36 -20.36 -0.40 -12.03
C GLU A 36 -18.93 0.10 -12.28
N PHE A 37 -18.01 -0.22 -11.37
CA PHE A 37 -16.60 0.12 -11.54
C PHE A 37 -15.99 -0.57 -12.76
N ASN A 38 -16.16 -1.89 -12.88
CA ASN A 38 -15.58 -2.66 -14.00
C ASN A 38 -16.09 -2.14 -15.35
N LYS A 39 -17.40 -1.88 -15.47
CA LYS A 39 -17.96 -1.29 -16.68
C LYS A 39 -17.32 0.07 -16.98
N SER A 40 -17.19 0.93 -15.97
CA SER A 40 -16.60 2.26 -16.11
C SER A 40 -15.12 2.23 -16.49
N ALA A 41 -14.35 1.30 -15.91
CA ALA A 41 -12.94 1.10 -16.22
C ALA A 41 -12.74 0.59 -17.66
N GLU A 42 -13.52 -0.41 -18.09
CA GLU A 42 -13.49 -0.93 -19.45
C GLU A 42 -13.86 0.13 -20.50
N GLU A 43 -14.92 0.91 -20.25
CA GLU A 43 -15.29 2.02 -21.12
C GLU A 43 -14.20 3.10 -21.18
N LEU A 44 -13.54 3.38 -20.06
CA LEU A 44 -12.43 4.32 -20.01
C LEU A 44 -11.24 3.82 -20.83
N LYS A 45 -10.82 2.56 -20.63
CA LYS A 45 -9.73 1.94 -21.39
C LYS A 45 -10.00 1.98 -22.88
N LYS A 46 -11.18 1.55 -23.33
CA LYS A 46 -11.58 1.60 -24.75
C LYS A 46 -11.50 3.02 -25.32
N LYS A 47 -11.94 4.03 -24.57
CA LYS A 47 -11.83 5.43 -25.00
C LYS A 47 -10.36 5.85 -25.16
N LEU A 48 -9.51 5.49 -24.21
CA LEU A 48 -8.10 5.87 -24.20
C LEU A 48 -7.26 5.14 -25.26
N THR A 49 -7.54 3.86 -25.52
CA THR A 49 -6.84 3.07 -26.56
C THR A 49 -7.23 3.50 -27.97
N ASN A 50 -8.47 3.93 -28.17
CA ASN A 50 -8.96 4.39 -29.49
C ASN A 50 -8.43 5.77 -29.89
N LEU A 51 -7.86 6.54 -28.95
CA LEU A 51 -7.19 7.81 -29.25
C LEU A 51 -5.85 7.51 -29.93
N LYS A 52 -5.82 7.64 -31.27
CA LYS A 52 -4.59 7.46 -32.07
C LYS A 52 -3.56 8.54 -31.76
N ASP A 53 -3.99 9.79 -31.66
CA ASP A 53 -3.11 10.93 -31.44
C ASP A 53 -2.95 11.25 -29.94
N GLU A 54 -1.92 12.03 -29.61
CA GLU A 54 -1.77 12.66 -28.30
C GLU A 54 -2.98 13.57 -28.03
N SER A 55 -3.49 13.60 -26.79
CA SER A 55 -4.59 14.51 -26.48
C SER A 55 -4.17 15.96 -26.73
N VAL A 56 -5.09 16.80 -27.23
CA VAL A 56 -4.82 18.22 -27.52
C VAL A 56 -4.29 18.95 -26.28
N PHE A 57 -4.81 18.62 -25.09
CA PHE A 57 -4.31 19.14 -23.83
C PHE A 57 -2.84 18.75 -23.61
N PHE A 58 -2.50 17.46 -23.74
CA PHE A 58 -1.13 17.00 -23.54
C PHE A 58 -0.16 17.66 -24.52
N LYS A 59 -0.53 17.72 -25.79
CA LYS A 59 0.29 18.39 -26.80
C LYS A 59 0.53 19.87 -26.46
N ASN A 60 -0.49 20.57 -26.00
CA ASN A 60 -0.37 22.01 -25.69
C ASN A 60 0.40 22.30 -24.41
N VAL A 61 0.34 21.41 -23.41
CA VAL A 61 0.95 21.62 -22.09
C VAL A 61 2.36 21.03 -22.00
N PHE A 62 2.64 19.97 -22.75
CA PHE A 62 3.87 19.17 -22.61
C PHE A 62 4.74 19.16 -23.87
N ASN A 63 4.31 19.71 -25.00
CA ASN A 63 5.16 19.85 -26.19
C ASN A 63 5.85 21.23 -26.22
N THR A 64 6.55 21.55 -25.13
CA THR A 64 7.33 22.77 -24.91
C THR A 64 8.77 22.40 -24.52
N ASP A 65 9.70 23.35 -24.56
CA ASP A 65 11.08 23.13 -24.12
C ASP A 65 11.15 22.66 -22.65
N ASP A 66 10.19 23.11 -21.81
CA ASP A 66 10.07 22.75 -20.40
C ASP A 66 9.26 21.46 -20.14
N TYR A 67 9.22 20.53 -21.10
CA TYR A 67 8.39 19.31 -21.05
C TYR A 67 8.42 18.58 -19.69
N TYR A 68 9.63 18.27 -19.21
CA TYR A 68 9.80 17.46 -18.01
C TYR A 68 9.40 18.23 -16.73
N GLU A 69 9.66 19.53 -16.67
CA GLU A 69 9.23 20.37 -15.55
C GLU A 69 7.70 20.45 -15.48
N ASN A 70 7.05 20.64 -16.63
CA ASN A 70 5.59 20.67 -16.70
C ASN A 70 4.98 19.34 -16.27
N ILE A 71 5.46 18.20 -16.79
CA ILE A 71 4.88 16.90 -16.44
C ILE A 71 5.13 16.52 -14.98
N SER A 72 6.32 16.80 -14.46
CA SER A 72 6.69 16.61 -13.05
C SER A 72 5.79 17.45 -12.12
N SER A 73 5.54 18.71 -12.46
CA SER A 73 4.62 19.59 -11.71
C SER A 73 3.19 19.02 -11.65
N TYR A 74 2.66 18.53 -12.78
CA TYR A 74 1.32 17.93 -12.81
C TYR A 74 1.24 16.58 -12.07
N LEU A 75 2.31 15.77 -12.11
CA LEU A 75 2.42 14.54 -11.32
C LEU A 75 2.41 14.85 -9.82
N ASP A 76 3.19 15.84 -9.39
CA ASP A 76 3.22 16.26 -7.99
C ASP A 76 1.88 16.85 -7.54
N GLN A 77 1.22 17.65 -8.38
CA GLN A 77 -0.13 18.14 -8.09
C GLN A 77 -1.16 17.01 -7.95
N THR A 78 -1.12 16.01 -8.84
CA THR A 78 -2.02 14.85 -8.79
C THR A 78 -1.79 14.06 -7.49
N LYS A 79 -0.53 13.80 -7.15
CA LYS A 79 -0.12 13.14 -5.91
C LYS A 79 -0.58 13.92 -4.67
N ARG A 80 -0.29 15.22 -4.60
CA ARG A 80 -0.72 16.08 -3.48
C ARG A 80 -2.23 16.14 -3.34
N SER A 81 -2.96 16.22 -4.45
CA SER A 81 -4.43 16.23 -4.44
C SER A 81 -4.98 14.93 -3.86
N LEU A 82 -4.42 13.78 -4.26
CA LEU A 82 -4.81 12.48 -3.72
C LEU A 82 -4.50 12.41 -2.22
N TYR A 83 -3.29 12.80 -1.81
CA TYR A 83 -2.87 12.74 -0.40
C TYR A 83 -3.72 13.64 0.48
N PHE A 84 -4.04 14.85 0.00
CA PHE A 84 -4.95 15.76 0.70
C PHE A 84 -6.35 15.15 0.89
N LYS A 85 -6.87 14.44 -0.11
CA LYS A 85 -8.18 13.76 0.00
C LYS A 85 -8.13 12.59 0.98
N ILE A 86 -7.02 11.84 1.03
CA ILE A 86 -6.79 10.76 2.00
C ILE A 86 -6.71 11.32 3.43
N GLU A 87 -5.93 12.38 3.65
CA GLU A 87 -5.82 13.08 4.93
C GLU A 87 -7.19 13.62 5.39
N LYS A 88 -7.95 14.24 4.47
CA LYS A 88 -9.32 14.71 4.75
C LYS A 88 -10.28 13.56 5.11
N ALA A 89 -10.03 12.36 4.60
CA ALA A 89 -10.80 11.17 4.94
C ALA A 89 -10.35 10.50 6.26
N GLY A 90 -9.39 11.10 6.98
CA GLY A 90 -8.98 10.69 8.31
C GLY A 90 -7.71 9.83 8.36
N VAL A 91 -7.06 9.57 7.22
CA VAL A 91 -5.83 8.76 7.18
C VAL A 91 -4.63 9.68 6.95
N SER A 92 -3.75 9.81 7.94
CA SER A 92 -2.50 10.52 7.71
C SER A 92 -1.53 9.65 6.91
N PHE A 93 -1.00 10.20 5.81
CA PHE A 93 -0.09 9.47 4.92
C PHE A 93 1.17 9.02 5.67
N LYS A 94 1.80 9.95 6.40
CA LYS A 94 3.04 9.68 7.14
C LYS A 94 2.83 8.70 8.29
N ALA A 95 1.70 8.82 9.01
CA ALA A 95 1.39 7.89 10.09
C ALA A 95 1.14 6.46 9.54
N ASN A 96 0.44 6.35 8.41
CA ASN A 96 0.19 5.08 7.75
C ASN A 96 1.47 4.42 7.23
N GLU A 97 2.37 5.18 6.60
CA GLU A 97 3.68 4.70 6.15
C GLU A 97 4.52 4.16 7.33
N ASN A 98 4.66 4.96 8.40
CA ASN A 98 5.36 4.54 9.62
C ASN A 98 4.74 3.28 10.25
N LEU A 99 3.41 3.15 10.19
CA LEU A 99 2.69 2.00 10.72
C LEU A 99 2.97 0.74 9.88
N GLN A 100 3.03 0.85 8.55
CA GLN A 100 3.41 -0.25 7.66
C GLN A 100 4.86 -0.70 7.91
N GLU A 101 5.79 0.24 8.05
CA GLU A 101 7.19 -0.07 8.39
C GLU A 101 7.30 -0.76 9.75
N SER A 102 6.58 -0.26 10.74
CA SER A 102 6.53 -0.85 12.09
C SER A 102 5.94 -2.25 12.07
N TYR A 103 4.89 -2.48 11.29
CA TYR A 103 4.26 -3.80 11.11
C TYR A 103 5.24 -4.81 10.49
N ALA A 104 5.97 -4.41 9.46
CA ALA A 104 7.00 -5.24 8.83
C ALA A 104 8.14 -5.54 9.82
N ALA A 105 8.60 -4.54 10.58
CA ALA A 105 9.63 -4.72 11.60
C ALA A 105 9.20 -5.70 12.70
N VAL A 106 7.97 -5.58 13.21
CA VAL A 106 7.38 -6.51 14.19
C VAL A 106 7.35 -7.93 13.63
N SER A 107 6.92 -8.10 12.37
CA SER A 107 6.88 -9.40 11.70
C SER A 107 8.27 -10.03 11.60
N ASN A 108 9.27 -9.26 11.19
CA ASN A 108 10.67 -9.73 11.12
C ASN A 108 11.23 -10.13 12.49
N ILE A 109 10.94 -9.35 13.54
CA ILE A 109 11.35 -9.69 14.92
C ILE A 109 10.68 -10.99 15.38
N MET A 110 9.41 -11.18 15.07
CA MET A 110 8.68 -12.41 15.39
C MET A 110 9.31 -13.63 14.69
N GLU A 111 9.66 -13.53 13.41
CA GLU A 111 10.34 -14.61 12.68
C GLU A 111 11.67 -15.00 13.32
N ILE A 112 12.49 -14.00 13.70
CA ILE A 112 13.76 -14.21 14.39
C ILE A 112 13.53 -14.90 15.75
N LEU A 113 12.53 -14.46 16.52
CA LEU A 113 12.18 -15.06 17.81
C LEU A 113 11.68 -16.51 17.67
N VAL A 114 10.88 -16.80 16.64
CA VAL A 114 10.44 -18.18 16.33
C VAL A 114 11.64 -19.06 16.00
N ALA A 115 12.57 -18.59 15.17
CA ALA A 115 13.79 -19.33 14.83
C ALA A 115 14.65 -19.60 16.08
N GLU A 116 14.87 -18.60 16.92
CA GLU A 116 15.63 -18.73 18.16
C GLU A 116 14.95 -19.71 19.13
N TYR A 117 13.63 -19.64 19.28
CA TYR A 117 12.85 -20.57 20.08
C TYR A 117 13.01 -22.03 19.60
N GLN A 118 12.99 -22.26 18.29
CA GLN A 118 13.21 -23.59 17.71
C GLN A 118 14.63 -24.09 17.98
N ILE A 119 15.65 -23.23 17.84
CA ILE A 119 17.05 -23.56 18.14
C ILE A 119 17.20 -23.96 19.61
N GLN A 120 16.65 -23.17 20.53
CA GLN A 120 16.72 -23.45 21.96
C GLN A 120 16.00 -24.75 22.34
N ASN A 121 14.84 -25.03 21.74
CA ASN A 121 14.15 -26.32 21.95
C ASN A 121 14.94 -27.51 21.42
N LYS A 122 15.62 -27.38 20.27
CA LYS A 122 16.53 -28.42 19.76
C LYS A 122 17.73 -28.64 20.71
N LYS A 123 18.29 -27.58 21.29
CA LYS A 123 19.37 -27.66 22.29
C LYS A 123 18.90 -28.35 23.58
N LYS A 124 17.70 -28.03 24.07
CA LYS A 124 17.08 -28.71 25.22
C LYS A 124 16.89 -30.21 25.02
N LYS A 125 16.44 -30.63 23.83
CA LYS A 125 16.34 -32.06 23.49
C LYS A 125 17.69 -32.79 23.58
N LYS A 126 18.81 -32.09 23.35
CA LYS A 126 20.17 -32.64 23.42
C LYS A 126 20.80 -32.54 24.82
N ASN A 127 20.37 -31.57 25.65
CA ASN A 127 20.87 -31.38 27.00
C ASN A 127 19.79 -30.79 27.93
N ILE A 128 19.33 -31.60 28.88
CA ILE A 128 18.22 -31.31 29.81
C ILE A 128 18.55 -30.14 30.76
N PHE A 129 19.84 -29.84 30.99
CA PHE A 129 20.30 -28.75 31.85
C PHE A 129 20.43 -27.39 31.13
N SER A 130 20.00 -27.28 29.86
CA SER A 130 20.04 -25.99 29.15
C SER A 130 18.93 -25.03 29.63
N ARG A 131 19.31 -23.75 29.82
CA ARG A 131 18.49 -22.68 30.44
C ARG A 131 17.03 -22.68 29.98
N THR A 132 16.12 -22.78 30.94
CA THR A 132 14.66 -22.74 30.73
C THR A 132 14.11 -21.31 30.63
N THR A 133 14.79 -20.35 31.25
CA THR A 133 14.37 -18.94 31.34
C THR A 133 14.25 -18.25 29.98
N ASP A 134 15.17 -18.51 29.05
CA ASP A 134 15.21 -17.86 27.74
C ASP A 134 14.01 -18.24 26.86
N THR A 135 13.59 -19.51 26.89
CA THR A 135 12.41 -19.97 26.13
C THR A 135 11.08 -19.40 26.66
N ALA A 136 11.00 -19.15 27.96
CA ALA A 136 9.80 -18.55 28.56
C ALA A 136 9.71 -17.06 28.19
N GLN A 137 10.83 -16.34 28.22
CA GLN A 137 10.92 -14.95 27.77
C GLN A 137 10.59 -14.81 26.28
N ILE A 138 11.10 -15.69 25.42
CA ILE A 138 10.76 -15.67 23.99
C ILE A 138 9.25 -15.89 23.77
N ARG A 139 8.62 -16.83 24.48
CA ARG A 139 7.16 -17.03 24.38
C ARG A 139 6.36 -15.81 24.82
N LEU A 140 6.77 -15.15 25.92
CA LEU A 140 6.11 -13.93 26.39
C LEU A 140 6.21 -12.80 25.34
N LEU A 141 7.41 -12.57 24.81
CA LEU A 141 7.65 -11.58 23.76
C LEU A 141 6.85 -11.88 22.49
N LEU A 142 6.79 -13.14 22.06
CA LEU A 142 5.98 -13.55 20.92
C LEU A 142 4.50 -13.26 21.15
N GLY A 143 3.98 -13.51 22.36
CA GLY A 143 2.60 -13.17 22.72
C GLY A 143 2.32 -11.66 22.64
N ASP A 144 3.21 -10.85 23.21
CA ASP A 144 3.10 -9.39 23.14
C ASP A 144 3.18 -8.84 21.71
N LEU A 145 4.10 -9.37 20.90
CA LEU A 145 4.27 -8.98 19.50
C LEU A 145 3.08 -9.40 18.64
N MET A 146 2.51 -10.59 18.87
CA MET A 146 1.29 -11.04 18.18
C MET A 146 0.11 -10.11 18.48
N ALA A 147 -0.09 -9.73 19.76
CA ALA A 147 -1.15 -8.80 20.14
C ALA A 147 -0.93 -7.41 19.52
N LEU A 148 0.33 -6.95 19.45
CA LEU A 148 0.68 -5.70 18.80
C LEU A 148 0.43 -5.74 17.30
N GLN A 149 0.83 -6.83 16.63
CA GLN A 149 0.63 -7.06 15.21
C GLN A 149 -0.86 -7.06 14.86
N ASP A 150 -1.72 -7.70 15.66
CA ASP A 150 -3.18 -7.71 15.46
C ASP A 150 -3.79 -6.29 15.53
N ARG A 151 -3.36 -5.49 16.51
CA ARG A 151 -3.79 -4.08 16.64
C ARG A 151 -3.34 -3.25 15.43
N MET A 152 -2.08 -3.35 15.05
CA MET A 152 -1.55 -2.66 13.86
C MET A 152 -2.29 -3.07 12.59
N PHE A 153 -2.57 -4.37 12.44
CA PHE A 153 -3.27 -4.90 11.29
C PHE A 153 -4.68 -4.31 11.15
N LYS A 154 -5.44 -4.22 12.24
CA LYS A 154 -6.79 -3.62 12.23
C LYS A 154 -6.78 -2.18 11.72
N ILE A 155 -5.87 -1.36 12.24
CA ILE A 155 -5.71 0.03 11.82
C ILE A 155 -5.31 0.12 10.35
N LEU A 156 -4.32 -0.67 9.93
CA LEU A 156 -3.87 -0.71 8.53
C LEU A 156 -4.99 -1.15 7.59
N HIS A 157 -5.79 -2.12 7.99
CA HIS A 157 -6.92 -2.61 7.23
C HIS A 157 -7.98 -1.50 7.04
N ASN A 158 -8.38 -0.82 8.12
CA ASN A 158 -9.35 0.27 8.04
C ASN A 158 -8.81 1.46 7.23
N HIS A 159 -7.55 1.86 7.46
CA HIS A 159 -6.90 2.88 6.64
C HIS A 159 -6.90 2.50 5.16
N SER A 160 -6.61 1.24 4.83
CA SER A 160 -6.56 0.78 3.44
C SER A 160 -7.94 0.80 2.77
N GLN A 161 -9.03 0.53 3.50
CA GLN A 161 -10.40 0.68 2.98
C GLN A 161 -10.73 2.15 2.67
N ILE A 162 -10.36 3.08 3.57
CA ILE A 162 -10.52 4.53 3.36
C ILE A 162 -9.74 4.96 2.12
N VAL A 163 -8.45 4.61 2.05
CA VAL A 163 -7.59 4.95 0.91
C VAL A 163 -8.17 4.39 -0.39
N SER A 164 -8.64 3.14 -0.36
CA SER A 164 -9.23 2.50 -1.53
C SER A 164 -10.45 3.26 -2.03
N ASN A 165 -11.35 3.68 -1.13
CA ASN A 165 -12.51 4.49 -1.49
C ASN A 165 -12.13 5.84 -2.09
N VAL A 166 -11.13 6.52 -1.52
CA VAL A 166 -10.61 7.76 -2.10
C VAL A 166 -10.03 7.51 -3.50
N VAL A 167 -9.26 6.44 -3.70
CA VAL A 167 -8.67 6.12 -5.01
C VAL A 167 -9.77 5.75 -6.01
N LEU A 168 -10.78 4.96 -5.64
CA LEU A 168 -11.94 4.63 -6.48
C LEU A 168 -12.65 5.91 -6.98
N GLN A 169 -12.91 6.86 -6.08
CA GLN A 169 -13.51 8.16 -6.38
C GLN A 169 -12.69 8.97 -7.40
N ASN A 170 -11.37 8.79 -7.41
CA ASN A 170 -10.44 9.54 -8.24
C ASN A 170 -9.87 8.72 -9.41
N PHE A 171 -10.32 7.47 -9.56
CA PHE A 171 -9.73 6.50 -10.48
C PHE A 171 -9.69 7.02 -11.91
N LYS A 172 -10.82 7.54 -12.41
CA LYS A 172 -10.91 8.08 -13.77
C LYS A 172 -9.86 9.16 -14.05
N THR A 173 -9.65 10.07 -13.11
CA THR A 173 -8.70 11.18 -13.24
C THR A 173 -7.26 10.66 -13.22
N ILE A 174 -6.92 9.84 -12.22
CA ILE A 174 -5.58 9.25 -12.08
C ILE A 174 -5.23 8.41 -13.31
N TYR A 175 -6.12 7.48 -13.67
CA TYR A 175 -5.92 6.56 -14.80
C TYR A 175 -5.77 7.30 -16.12
N THR A 176 -6.65 8.29 -16.40
CA THR A 176 -6.57 9.08 -17.63
C THR A 176 -5.25 9.84 -17.72
N PHE A 177 -4.84 10.50 -16.62
CA PHE A 177 -3.62 11.30 -16.61
C PHE A 177 -2.39 10.40 -16.80
N PHE A 178 -2.24 9.36 -15.99
CA PHE A 178 -1.09 8.45 -16.07
C PHE A 178 -1.03 7.72 -17.41
N TYR A 179 -2.16 7.26 -17.94
CA TYR A 179 -2.17 6.58 -19.25
C TYR A 179 -1.63 7.49 -20.36
N ASN A 180 -2.05 8.77 -20.37
CA ASN A 180 -1.53 9.73 -21.36
C ASN A 180 -0.06 10.05 -21.12
N CYS A 181 0.39 10.22 -19.87
CA CYS A 181 1.81 10.39 -19.55
C CYS A 181 2.64 9.20 -20.05
N ILE A 182 2.20 7.96 -19.83
CA ILE A 182 2.86 6.75 -20.32
C ILE A 182 2.93 6.75 -21.85
N LYS A 183 1.82 7.07 -22.52
CA LYS A 183 1.78 7.12 -24.00
C LYS A 183 2.81 8.11 -24.55
N VAL A 184 2.87 9.31 -23.98
CA VAL A 184 3.83 10.35 -24.40
C VAL A 184 5.26 9.95 -24.07
N ALA A 185 5.49 9.42 -22.86
CA ALA A 185 6.80 8.95 -22.45
C ALA A 185 7.35 7.88 -23.41
N LYS A 186 6.52 6.89 -23.79
CA LYS A 186 6.88 5.87 -24.78
C LYS A 186 7.19 6.44 -26.16
N GLN A 187 6.38 7.39 -26.63
CA GLN A 187 6.63 8.06 -27.92
C GLN A 187 7.96 8.82 -27.94
N ARG A 188 8.35 9.39 -26.79
CA ARG A 188 9.57 10.20 -26.64
C ARG A 188 10.76 9.42 -26.08
N GLN A 189 10.61 8.13 -25.79
CA GLN A 189 11.62 7.29 -25.12
C GLN A 189 12.07 7.85 -23.76
N ASP A 190 11.15 8.47 -23.01
CA ASP A 190 11.40 9.01 -21.67
C ASP A 190 11.22 7.92 -20.61
N GLU A 191 12.31 7.20 -20.33
CA GLU A 191 12.32 6.13 -19.32
C GLU A 191 12.14 6.66 -17.89
N LEU A 192 12.63 7.88 -17.60
CA LEU A 192 12.57 8.46 -16.26
C LEU A 192 11.11 8.71 -15.85
N LEU A 193 10.32 9.27 -16.76
CA LEU A 193 8.89 9.48 -16.54
C LEU A 193 8.13 8.17 -16.36
N LEU A 194 8.47 7.11 -17.10
CA LEU A 194 7.85 5.79 -16.93
C LEU A 194 8.12 5.22 -15.53
N VAL A 195 9.37 5.33 -15.05
CA VAL A 195 9.76 4.91 -13.70
C VAL A 195 9.04 5.73 -12.63
N GLU A 196 8.90 7.03 -12.82
CA GLU A 196 8.19 7.90 -11.88
C GLU A 196 6.71 7.53 -11.74
N ILE A 197 6.03 7.29 -12.87
CA ILE A 197 4.63 6.85 -12.88
C ILE A 197 4.48 5.48 -12.22
N ALA A 198 5.38 4.54 -12.53
CA ALA A 198 5.40 3.22 -11.89
C ALA A 198 5.59 3.34 -10.38
N GLY A 199 6.52 4.19 -9.92
CA GLY A 199 6.78 4.42 -8.50
C GLY A 199 5.61 5.09 -7.76
N ILE A 200 4.89 6.02 -8.38
CA ILE A 200 3.67 6.59 -7.80
C ILE A 200 2.56 5.53 -7.73
N THR A 201 2.42 4.73 -8.79
CA THR A 201 1.43 3.65 -8.85
C THR A 201 1.70 2.60 -7.77
N ASP A 202 2.95 2.19 -7.56
CA ASP A 202 3.36 1.27 -6.49
C ASP A 202 3.02 1.80 -5.10
N LYS A 203 3.23 3.10 -4.86
CA LYS A 203 2.85 3.74 -3.58
C LYS A 203 1.34 3.73 -3.36
N ILE A 204 0.53 3.92 -4.40
CA ILE A 204 -0.93 3.82 -4.28
C ILE A 204 -1.32 2.37 -3.97
N ILE A 205 -0.76 1.40 -4.69
CA ILE A 205 -1.00 -0.03 -4.49
C ILE A 205 -0.60 -0.47 -3.06
N SER A 206 0.54 -0.01 -2.53
CA SER A 206 1.01 -0.38 -1.19
C SER A 206 0.09 0.14 -0.07
N MET A 207 -0.57 1.28 -0.27
CA MET A 207 -1.56 1.79 0.69
C MET A 207 -2.88 1.02 0.65
N ILE A 208 -3.27 0.48 -0.51
CA ILE A 208 -4.49 -0.33 -0.68
C ILE A 208 -4.28 -1.78 -0.25
N SER A 209 -3.09 -2.32 -0.45
CA SER A 209 -2.77 -3.75 -0.24
C SER A 209 -3.18 -4.33 1.13
N PRO A 210 -3.10 -3.59 2.26
CA PRO A 210 -3.53 -4.12 3.56
C PRO A 210 -5.01 -4.51 3.67
N VAL A 211 -5.86 -4.15 2.68
CA VAL A 211 -7.23 -4.67 2.59
C VAL A 211 -7.21 -6.21 2.55
N PHE A 212 -6.27 -6.80 1.80
CA PHE A 212 -6.29 -8.22 1.46
C PHE A 212 -5.54 -9.13 2.43
N SER A 213 -4.88 -8.56 3.44
CA SER A 213 -4.16 -9.36 4.45
C SER A 213 -5.10 -10.04 5.45
N ALA A 214 -6.38 -9.68 5.47
CA ALA A 214 -7.40 -10.46 6.16
C ALA A 214 -7.55 -11.81 5.45
N LYS A 215 -7.41 -12.93 6.16
CA LYS A 215 -7.63 -14.28 5.60
C LYS A 215 -9.08 -14.57 5.19
N SER A 216 -9.96 -13.57 5.20
CA SER A 216 -11.34 -13.67 4.73
C SER A 216 -11.54 -12.71 3.56
N LEU A 217 -11.81 -13.24 2.36
CA LEU A 217 -12.35 -12.43 1.27
C LEU A 217 -13.77 -12.01 1.63
N LYS A 218 -13.97 -10.76 2.05
CA LYS A 218 -15.32 -10.22 2.16
C LYS A 218 -15.79 -9.80 0.76
N THR A 219 -17.04 -10.09 0.40
CA THR A 219 -17.59 -9.79 -0.93
C THR A 219 -17.51 -8.30 -1.28
N ASN A 220 -17.63 -7.42 -0.28
CA ASN A 220 -17.48 -5.98 -0.44
C ASN A 220 -16.04 -5.53 -0.74
N GLU A 221 -15.02 -6.34 -0.46
CA GLU A 221 -13.62 -6.01 -0.75
C GLU A 221 -13.19 -6.40 -2.18
N LEU A 222 -14.03 -7.15 -2.91
CA LEU A 222 -13.75 -7.57 -4.27
C LEU A 222 -13.46 -6.38 -5.20
N ILE A 223 -14.14 -5.25 -4.98
CA ILE A 223 -13.90 -4.00 -5.73
C ILE A 223 -12.46 -3.51 -5.60
N TYR A 224 -11.87 -3.66 -4.42
CA TYR A 224 -10.49 -3.23 -4.18
C TYR A 224 -9.49 -4.13 -4.92
N HIS A 225 -9.80 -5.42 -5.08
CA HIS A 225 -9.00 -6.31 -5.93
C HIS A 225 -9.01 -5.83 -7.39
N TYR A 226 -10.19 -5.47 -7.92
CA TYR A 226 -10.31 -4.92 -9.27
C TYR A 226 -9.57 -3.58 -9.41
N LEU A 227 -9.64 -2.71 -8.40
CA LEU A 227 -8.87 -1.47 -8.39
C LEU A 227 -7.36 -1.74 -8.48
N ILE A 228 -6.82 -2.65 -7.65
CA ILE A 228 -5.40 -3.03 -7.72
C ILE A 228 -5.06 -3.61 -9.09
N TYR A 229 -5.92 -4.47 -9.65
CA TYR A 229 -5.73 -5.04 -10.96
C TYR A 229 -5.55 -3.95 -12.03
N GLU A 230 -6.46 -2.97 -12.09
CA GLU A 230 -6.38 -1.88 -13.05
C GLU A 230 -5.12 -1.00 -12.85
N LEU A 231 -4.71 -0.77 -11.60
CA LEU A 231 -3.46 -0.04 -11.31
C LEU A 231 -2.22 -0.85 -11.74
N ARG A 232 -2.23 -2.18 -11.56
CA ARG A 232 -1.15 -3.05 -12.03
C ARG A 232 -1.08 -3.09 -13.54
N GLU A 233 -2.20 -3.17 -14.24
CA GLU A 233 -2.27 -3.07 -15.70
C GLU A 233 -1.67 -1.76 -16.21
N LEU A 234 -1.99 -0.65 -15.54
CA LEU A 234 -1.43 0.66 -15.84
C LEU A 234 0.10 0.70 -15.63
N LYS A 235 0.59 0.10 -14.54
CA LYS A 235 2.04 -0.04 -14.26
C LYS A 235 2.72 -0.91 -15.32
N ALA A 236 2.17 -2.08 -15.61
CA ALA A 236 2.64 -3.01 -16.64
C ALA A 236 2.74 -2.31 -17.99
N TYR A 237 1.72 -1.51 -18.33
CA TYR A 237 1.77 -0.66 -19.51
C TYR A 237 2.91 0.36 -19.46
N ALA A 238 3.29 0.92 -18.30
CA ALA A 238 4.45 1.81 -18.18
C ALA A 238 5.78 1.09 -18.42
N ILE A 239 6.01 -0.05 -17.77
CA ILE A 239 7.32 -0.73 -17.72
C ILE A 239 7.51 -1.82 -18.79
N GLY A 240 6.45 -2.19 -19.52
CA GLY A 240 6.50 -3.22 -20.57
C GLY A 240 6.56 -4.66 -20.05
N GLU A 241 6.16 -4.90 -18.80
CA GLU A 241 6.04 -6.25 -18.23
C GLU A 241 4.66 -6.83 -18.56
N ASP A 242 4.59 -8.10 -19.00
CA ASP A 242 3.34 -8.85 -19.07
C ASP A 242 2.92 -9.28 -17.66
N LEU A 243 1.65 -9.06 -17.31
CA LEU A 243 1.07 -9.52 -16.05
C LEU A 243 0.78 -11.03 -16.14
N ALA A 244 1.80 -11.84 -15.89
CA ALA A 244 1.71 -13.30 -15.75
C ALA A 244 1.35 -13.74 -14.32
#